data_AF-A0AB33WWJ5-F1
#
_entry.id   AF-A0AB33WWJ5-F1
#
_cell.length_a   1.000
_cell.length_b   1.000
_cell.length_c   1.000
_cell.angle_alpha   90.00
_cell.angle_beta   90.00
_cell.angle_gamma   90.00
#
_symmetry.space_group_name_H-M   'P 1'
#
loop_
_entity.id
_entity.type
_entity.pdbx_description
1 polymer ?
#
loop_
_entity_poly.entity_id
_entity_poly.type
_entity_poly.pdbx_seq_one_letter_code
_entity_poly.pdbx_strand_id
1 'polypeptide(L)'
;MNLHELNAYAVAGKIDELNLISLEGGIYLLEARMHGTAYPLSDAHGQMLHLRSVEHAREVLHAFPKLPFNLIHASVHDEMCGLSANTDDSLRVPLAVRSA
;
A
#
# COMPACT_ATOMS: atom_id res chain seq x y z
N MET A 1 9.83 -0.48 -6.49
CA MET A 1 9.15 -0.69 -7.79
C MET A 1 8.57 0.65 -8.23
N ASN A 2 8.55 1.02 -9.50
CA ASN A 2 7.92 2.26 -9.96
C ASN A 2 6.49 2.03 -10.53
N LEU A 3 5.77 3.10 -10.86
CA LEU A 3 4.40 3.03 -11.41
C LEU A 3 4.31 2.30 -12.76
N HIS A 4 5.35 2.39 -13.59
CA HIS A 4 5.38 1.72 -14.89
C HIS A 4 5.49 0.19 -14.71
N GLU A 5 6.40 -0.26 -13.87
CA GLU A 5 6.56 -1.66 -13.49
C GLU A 5 5.28 -2.20 -12.85
N LEU A 6 4.67 -1.42 -11.94
CA LEU A 6 3.40 -1.77 -11.32
C LEU A 6 2.31 -2.05 -12.36
N ASN A 7 2.17 -1.18 -13.36
CA ASN A 7 1.14 -1.35 -14.38
C ASN A 7 1.41 -2.61 -15.22
N ALA A 8 2.67 -2.84 -15.60
CA ALA A 8 3.06 -4.04 -16.35
C ALA A 8 2.73 -5.32 -15.57
N TYR A 9 3.04 -5.37 -14.27
CA TYR A 9 2.73 -6.52 -13.43
C TYR A 9 1.23 -6.67 -13.15
N ALA A 10 0.51 -5.57 -13.00
CA ALA A 10 -0.93 -5.56 -12.80
C ALA A 10 -1.67 -6.12 -14.02
N VAL A 11 -1.30 -5.67 -15.22
CA VAL A 11 -1.86 -6.18 -16.49
C VAL A 11 -1.49 -7.65 -16.71
N ALA A 12 -0.31 -8.07 -16.26
CA ALA A 12 0.13 -9.47 -16.31
C ALA A 12 -0.51 -10.36 -15.22
N GLY A 13 -1.36 -9.82 -14.34
CA GLY A 13 -2.01 -10.58 -13.26
C GLY A 13 -1.06 -11.06 -12.16
N LYS A 14 0.09 -10.40 -11.98
CA LYS A 14 1.11 -10.77 -10.97
C LYS A 14 0.96 -10.04 -9.64
N ILE A 15 0.11 -9.00 -9.59
CA ILE A 15 -0.19 -8.27 -8.36
C ILE A 15 -1.36 -8.95 -7.66
N ASP A 16 -1.13 -9.41 -6.43
CA ASP A 16 -2.16 -10.02 -5.59
C ASP A 16 -3.09 -8.94 -5.03
N GLU A 17 -2.48 -7.86 -4.49
CA GLU A 17 -3.18 -6.73 -3.89
C GLU A 17 -2.29 -5.48 -3.80
N LEU A 18 -2.94 -4.35 -3.56
CA LEU A 18 -2.34 -3.06 -3.28
C LEU A 18 -2.65 -2.66 -1.84
N ASN A 19 -1.64 -2.15 -1.14
CA ASN A 19 -1.76 -1.67 0.22
C ASN A 19 -1.34 -0.20 0.29
N LEU A 20 -2.21 0.62 0.85
CA LEU A 20 -1.94 2.00 1.22
C LEU A 20 -1.58 2.02 2.71
N ILE A 21 -0.31 2.20 3.02
CA ILE A 21 0.17 2.20 4.40
C ILE A 21 0.00 3.61 4.94
N SER A 22 -0.87 3.77 5.93
CA SER A 22 -1.03 5.00 6.70
C SER A 22 0.08 5.07 7.75
N LEU A 23 0.93 6.08 7.63
CA LEU A 23 1.95 6.43 8.62
C LEU A 23 1.47 7.58 9.51
N GLU A 24 2.09 7.70 10.68
CA GLU A 24 1.93 8.86 11.54
C GLU A 24 2.23 10.16 10.78
N GLY A 25 1.46 11.21 11.06
CA GLY A 25 1.60 12.51 10.37
C GLY A 25 0.85 12.63 9.04
N GLY A 26 -0.05 11.70 8.73
CA GLY A 26 -0.94 11.80 7.55
C GLY A 26 -0.24 11.52 6.22
N ILE A 27 0.88 10.78 6.28
CA ILE A 27 1.65 10.38 5.10
C ILE A 27 1.22 8.96 4.72
N TYR A 28 0.98 8.76 3.42
CA TYR A 28 0.63 7.44 2.91
C TYR A 28 1.70 6.90 1.97
N LEU A 29 2.04 5.63 2.11
CA LEU A 29 2.92 4.91 1.20
C LEU A 29 2.14 3.88 0.41
N LEU A 30 2.35 3.84 -0.91
CA LEU A 30 1.77 2.81 -1.75
C LEU A 30 2.70 1.61 -1.85
N GLU A 31 2.14 0.42 -1.75
CA GLU A 31 2.84 -0.83 -1.82
C GLU A 31 2.04 -1.86 -2.62
N ALA A 32 2.75 -2.71 -3.38
CA ALA A 32 2.14 -3.87 -4.03
C ALA A 32 2.58 -5.18 -3.35
N ARG A 33 1.66 -6.14 -3.29
CA ARG A 33 1.94 -7.52 -2.89
C ARG A 33 2.04 -8.40 -4.13
N MET A 34 3.14 -9.13 -4.24
CA MET A 34 3.32 -10.18 -5.25
C MET A 34 3.89 -11.42 -4.56
N HIS A 35 3.19 -12.54 -4.63
CA HIS A 35 3.54 -13.80 -3.98
C HIS A 35 3.86 -13.61 -2.48
N GLY A 36 3.03 -12.83 -1.78
CA GLY A 36 3.20 -12.52 -0.36
C GLY A 36 4.35 -11.57 -0.03
N THR A 37 5.07 -11.04 -1.03
CA THR A 37 6.24 -10.18 -0.80
C THR A 37 5.94 -8.69 -0.92
N ALA A 38 6.50 -7.97 0.06
CA ALA A 38 7.17 -6.66 0.05
C ALA A 38 7.51 -5.86 -1.24
N TYR A 39 6.68 -5.02 -1.88
CA TYR A 39 7.17 -4.12 -2.97
C TYR A 39 6.66 -2.68 -2.83
N PRO A 40 7.36 -1.85 -2.05
CA PRO A 40 7.09 -0.42 -1.96
C PRO A 40 7.22 0.27 -3.32
N LEU A 41 6.33 1.24 -3.57
CA LEU A 41 6.37 2.06 -4.77
C LEU A 41 7.34 3.22 -4.60
N SER A 42 8.01 3.55 -5.70
CA SER A 42 8.93 4.66 -5.83
C SER A 42 8.46 5.62 -6.92
N ASP A 43 8.74 6.90 -6.73
CA ASP A 43 8.52 7.94 -7.72
C ASP A 43 9.58 7.90 -8.86
N ALA A 44 9.50 8.86 -9.77
CA ALA A 44 10.43 8.97 -10.90
C ALA A 44 11.89 9.24 -10.49
N HIS A 45 12.12 9.70 -9.25
CA HIS A 45 13.44 9.96 -8.67
C HIS A 45 13.97 8.78 -7.86
N GLY A 46 13.20 7.67 -7.77
CA GLY A 46 13.56 6.50 -6.97
C GLY A 46 13.29 6.68 -5.48
N GLN A 47 12.64 7.76 -5.06
CA GLN A 47 12.23 7.97 -3.68
C GLN A 47 10.92 7.24 -3.41
N MET A 48 10.62 6.91 -2.15
CA MET A 48 9.33 6.30 -1.80
C MET A 48 8.17 7.18 -2.25
N LEU A 49 7.17 6.57 -2.88
CA LEU A 49 6.01 7.27 -3.40
C LEU A 49 5.10 7.69 -2.24
N HIS A 50 5.25 8.93 -1.80
CA HIS A 50 4.39 9.56 -0.81
C HIS A 50 3.08 10.03 -1.44
N LEU A 51 1.96 9.65 -0.83
CA LEU A 51 0.62 10.09 -1.18
C LEU A 51 0.05 10.93 -0.03
N ARG A 52 -0.71 11.96 -0.39
CA ARG A 52 -1.27 12.93 0.56
C ARG A 52 -2.63 12.55 1.15
N SER A 53 -3.32 11.58 0.54
CA SER A 53 -4.62 11.09 1.02
C SER A 53 -5.01 9.79 0.33
N VAL A 54 -6.09 9.17 0.83
CA VAL A 54 -6.73 8.01 0.21
C VAL A 54 -7.29 8.36 -1.18
N GLU A 55 -7.84 9.57 -1.36
CA GLU A 55 -8.37 10.06 -2.62
C GLU A 55 -7.27 10.22 -3.67
N HIS A 56 -6.12 10.77 -3.27
CA HIS A 56 -4.97 10.86 -4.17
C HIS A 56 -4.48 9.47 -4.60
N ALA A 57 -4.51 8.48 -3.69
CA ALA A 57 -4.19 7.09 -4.05
C ALA A 57 -5.17 6.54 -5.10
N ARG A 58 -6.48 6.81 -4.96
CA ARG A 58 -7.50 6.40 -5.94
C ARG A 58 -7.28 7.06 -7.30
N GLU A 59 -6.94 8.34 -7.34
CA GLU A 59 -6.61 9.07 -8.57
C GLU A 59 -5.43 8.42 -9.30
N VAL A 60 -4.35 8.13 -8.58
CA VAL A 60 -3.17 7.45 -9.14
C VAL A 60 -3.54 6.06 -9.66
N LEU A 61 -4.33 5.29 -8.89
CA LEU A 61 -4.73 3.93 -9.24
C LEU A 61 -5.85 3.86 -10.29
N HIS A 62 -6.48 4.97 -10.65
CA HIS A 62 -7.60 4.99 -11.60
C HIS A 62 -7.21 4.44 -12.98
N ALA A 63 -5.95 4.63 -13.39
CA ALA A 63 -5.42 4.15 -14.67
C ALA A 63 -5.06 2.65 -14.68
N PHE A 64 -5.13 1.97 -13.53
CA PHE A 64 -4.73 0.57 -13.37
C PHE A 64 -5.94 -0.38 -13.46
N PRO A 65 -5.74 -1.68 -13.76
CA PRO A 65 -6.80 -2.66 -13.67
C PRO A 65 -7.34 -2.74 -12.23
N LYS A 66 -8.55 -3.29 -12.08
CA LYS A 66 -9.15 -3.48 -10.74
C LYS A 66 -8.34 -4.51 -9.95
N LEU A 67 -7.72 -4.06 -8.88
CA LEU A 67 -6.98 -4.88 -7.93
C LEU A 67 -7.59 -4.72 -6.53
N PRO A 68 -7.48 -5.73 -5.65
CA PRO A 68 -7.77 -5.53 -4.23
C PRO A 68 -6.91 -4.38 -3.71
N PHE A 69 -7.55 -3.44 -2.99
CA PHE A 69 -6.88 -2.27 -2.44
C PHE A 69 -7.26 -2.14 -0.97
N ASN A 70 -6.26 -2.05 -0.09
CA ASN A 70 -6.48 -2.00 1.36
C ASN A 70 -5.75 -0.80 1.96
N LEU A 71 -6.36 -0.17 2.96
CA LEU A 71 -5.71 0.75 3.87
C LEU A 71 -5.13 -0.06 5.03
N ILE A 72 -3.84 0.10 5.29
CA ILE A 72 -3.13 -0.55 6.40
C ILE A 72 -2.71 0.54 7.38
N HIS A 73 -3.18 0.47 8.62
CA HIS A 73 -2.67 1.33 9.68
C HIS A 73 -1.47 0.66 10.34
N ALA A 74 -0.28 1.26 10.19
CA ALA A 74 0.90 0.78 10.88
C ALA A 74 0.73 1.04 12.39
N SER A 75 0.56 -0.01 13.19
CA SER A 75 0.55 0.11 14.64
C SER A 75 1.99 0.30 15.14
N VAL A 76 2.22 1.36 15.92
CA VAL A 76 3.51 1.65 16.59
C VAL A 76 3.54 1.13 18.02
N HIS A 77 2.87 0.01 18.31
CA HIS A 77 2.89 -0.57 19.65
C HIS A 77 4.21 -1.31 19.91
N ASP A 78 5.22 -0.55 20.31
CA ASP A 78 6.43 -0.98 21.02
C ASP A 78 6.75 0.20 21.95
N GLU A 79 6.70 0.16 23.28
CA GLU A 79 7.33 -0.78 24.20
C GLU A 79 6.65 -0.66 25.58
N MET A 80 5.72 -1.57 25.97
CA MET A 80 5.35 -1.66 27.40
C MET A 80 4.79 -3.02 27.86
N CYS A 81 4.73 -4.03 27.01
CA CYS A 81 4.34 -5.38 27.41
C CYS A 81 5.41 -6.37 26.94
N GLY A 82 6.14 -6.97 27.89
CA GLY A 82 7.16 -7.98 27.66
C GLY A 82 6.61 -9.34 27.18
N LEU A 83 5.73 -9.33 26.18
CA LEU A 83 5.29 -10.51 25.45
C LEU A 83 5.81 -10.41 24.02
N SER A 84 6.54 -11.44 23.61
CA SER A 84 7.26 -11.56 22.35
C SER A 84 6.50 -10.95 21.16
N ALA A 85 7.12 -9.95 20.54
CA ALA A 85 6.71 -9.35 19.28
C ALA A 85 6.60 -10.44 18.20
N ASN A 86 5.40 -10.96 18.01
CA ASN A 86 5.07 -11.77 16.86
C ASN A 86 3.67 -11.43 16.37
N THR A 87 3.65 -10.95 15.13
CA THR A 87 2.53 -10.96 14.17
C THR A 87 1.56 -9.78 14.24
N ASP A 88 1.76 -8.82 13.32
CA ASP A 88 0.70 -8.22 12.51
C ASP A 88 -0.49 -7.59 13.26
N ASP A 89 -0.24 -6.67 14.18
CA ASP A 89 -1.30 -5.80 14.75
C ASP A 89 -1.64 -4.62 13.81
N SER A 90 -1.43 -4.80 12.50
CA SER A 90 -1.74 -3.76 11.50
C SER A 90 -3.22 -3.84 11.12
N LEU A 91 -3.98 -2.78 11.39
CA LEU A 91 -5.40 -2.75 11.04
C LEU A 91 -5.55 -2.64 9.53
N ARG A 92 -6.13 -3.66 8.91
CA ARG A 92 -6.42 -3.73 7.47
C ARG A 92 -7.88 -3.41 7.17
N VAL A 93 -8.10 -2.37 6.37
CA VAL A 93 -9.44 -1.94 5.92
C VAL A 93 -9.53 -2.02 4.39
N PRO A 94 -10.41 -2.86 3.82
CA PRO A 94 -10.63 -2.89 2.37
C PRO A 94 -11.15 -1.54 1.85
N LEU A 95 -10.55 -1.06 0.78
CA LEU A 95 -10.97 0.15 0.06
C LEU A 95 -11.51 -0.24 -1.32
N ALA A 96 -12.66 0.31 -1.70
CA ALA A 96 -13.04 0.30 -3.12
C ALA A 96 -11.98 1.09 -3.91
N VAL A 97 -11.57 0.67 -5.10
CA VAL A 97 -10.62 1.48 -5.92
C VAL A 97 -11.33 2.68 -6.57
N ARG A 98 -12.64 2.55 -6.83
CA ARG A 98 -13.48 3.59 -7.42
C ARG A 98 -14.51 4.02 -6.38
N SER A 99 -14.65 5.34 -6.20
CA SER A 99 -15.79 5.90 -5.49
C SER A 99 -17.04 5.69 -6.33
N ALA A 100 -18.17 5.39 -5.68
CA ALA A 100 -19.46 5.16 -6.35
C ALA A 100 -20.00 6.43 -7.04
#